data_AF-A0A1I1CAQ1-F1
#
_entry.id   AF-A0A1I1CAQ1-F1
#
_cell.length_a   1.000
_cell.length_b   1.000
_cell.length_c   1.000
_cell.angle_alpha   90.00
_cell.angle_beta   90.00
_cell.angle_gamma   90.00
#
_symmetry.space_group_name_H-M   'P 1'
#
loop_
_entity.id
_entity.type
_entity.pdbx_description
1 polymer ?
#
loop_
_entity_poly.entity_id
_entity_poly.type
_entity_poly.pdbx_seq_one_letter_code
_entity_poly.pdbx_strand_id
1 'polypeptide(L)'
;MKWTDHSDKTLLQRSFLFGITGIVLCTLSLLNTYFQVVAAPMGPLNGVGFALQLVGLSLAVLVIRKRKLAPEIKEKAKKMILVLGVGLLFFILTL
;
A
#
# COMPACT_ATOMS: atom_id res chain seq x y z
N MET A 1 -6.15 -5.07 22.15
CA MET A 1 -5.99 -3.62 21.86
C MET A 1 -6.45 -3.34 20.43
N LYS A 2 -7.42 -2.43 20.22
CA LYS A 2 -7.91 -2.08 18.87
C LYS A 2 -6.80 -1.36 18.10
N TRP A 3 -6.18 -2.03 17.13
CA TRP A 3 -5.11 -1.49 16.27
C TRP A 3 -5.52 -0.22 15.48
N THR A 4 -6.82 0.11 15.47
CA THR A 4 -7.45 1.25 14.81
C THR A 4 -7.71 2.46 15.74
N ASP A 5 -7.39 2.35 17.02
CA ASP A 5 -7.60 3.41 18.03
C ASP A 5 -6.33 4.23 18.25
N HIS A 6 -5.71 4.68 17.15
CA HIS A 6 -4.54 5.55 17.17
C HIS A 6 -4.85 6.87 16.48
N SER A 7 -4.00 7.88 16.68
CA SER A 7 -4.17 9.19 16.05
C SER A 7 -4.27 9.05 14.51
N ASP A 8 -5.09 9.88 13.88
CA ASP A 8 -5.33 9.82 12.43
C ASP A 8 -4.02 9.98 11.62
N LYS A 9 -3.06 10.75 12.15
CA LYS A 9 -1.72 10.88 11.59
C LYS A 9 -0.94 9.57 11.61
N THR A 10 -0.96 8.85 12.74
CA THR A 10 -0.24 7.57 12.90
C THR A 10 -0.84 6.48 12.00
N LEU A 11 -2.17 6.44 11.89
CA LEU A 11 -2.88 5.53 10.99
C LEU A 11 -2.52 5.78 9.53
N LEU A 12 -2.50 7.05 9.11
CA LEU A 12 -2.12 7.43 7.75
C LEU A 12 -0.65 7.12 7.45
N GLN A 13 0.25 7.33 8.42
CA GLN A 13 1.67 7.00 8.27
C GLN A 13 1.88 5.48 8.14
N ARG A 14 1.16 4.67 8.93
CA ARG A 14 1.22 3.20 8.80
C ARG A 14 0.66 2.72 7.47
N SER A 15 -0.47 3.29 7.03
CA SER A 15 -1.05 3.03 5.71
C SER A 15 -0.02 3.25 4.60
N PHE A 16 0.70 4.37 4.66
CA PHE A 16 1.77 4.69 3.71
C PHE A 16 2.94 3.71 3.78
N LEU A 17 3.36 3.33 4.99
CA LEU A 17 4.45 2.38 5.19
C LEU A 17 4.12 1.01 4.58
N PHE A 18 2.94 0.47 4.87
CA PHE A 18 2.47 -0.79 4.28
C PHE A 18 2.34 -0.68 2.76
N GLY A 19 1.82 0.44 2.28
CA GLY A 19 1.66 0.71 0.87
C GLY A 19 2.97 0.75 0.09
N ILE A 20 3.96 1.52 0.55
CA ILE A 20 5.30 1.58 -0.07
C ILE A 20 6.00 0.24 0.03
N THR A 21 5.93 -0.42 1.18
CA THR A 21 6.58 -1.74 1.35
C THR A 21 6.05 -2.73 0.33
N GLY A 22 4.72 -2.75 0.10
CA GLY A 22 4.12 -3.57 -0.94
C GLY A 22 4.57 -3.19 -2.36
N ILE A 23 4.64 -1.88 -2.69
CA ILE A 23 5.16 -1.40 -3.99
C ILE A 23 6.60 -1.87 -4.20
N VAL A 24 7.47 -1.74 -3.19
CA VAL A 24 8.87 -2.13 -3.28
C VAL A 24 8.99 -3.65 -3.47
N LEU A 25 8.22 -4.45 -2.74
CA LEU A 25 8.20 -5.91 -2.91
C LEU A 25 7.75 -6.32 -4.32
N CYS A 26 6.66 -5.74 -4.84
CA CYS A 26 6.20 -6.01 -6.20
C CYS A 26 7.22 -5.56 -7.25
N THR A 27 7.90 -4.43 -7.02
CA THR A 27 8.96 -3.93 -7.92
C THR A 27 10.15 -4.88 -7.93
N LEU A 28 10.63 -5.33 -6.77
CA LEU A 28 11.72 -6.29 -6.67
C LEU A 28 11.39 -7.62 -7.35
N SER A 29 10.14 -8.08 -7.17
CA SER A 29 9.63 -9.27 -7.83
C SER A 29 9.61 -9.12 -9.36
N LEU A 30 9.12 -7.99 -9.86
CA LEU A 30 9.12 -7.66 -11.28
C LEU A 30 10.55 -7.63 -11.85
N LEU A 31 11.48 -6.96 -11.18
CA LEU A 31 12.89 -6.93 -11.58
C LEU A 31 13.49 -8.34 -11.63
N ASN A 32 13.21 -9.18 -10.63
CA ASN A 32 13.72 -10.53 -10.63
C ASN A 32 13.12 -11.40 -11.75
N THR A 33 11.85 -11.18 -12.12
CA THR A 33 11.23 -11.85 -13.27
C THR A 33 11.94 -11.50 -14.59
N TYR A 34 12.38 -10.25 -14.76
CA TYR A 34 13.09 -9.83 -15.98
C TYR A 34 14.56 -10.22 -16.00
N PHE A 35 15.29 -10.06 -14.89
CA PHE A 35 16.74 -10.30 -14.86
C PHE A 35 17.12 -11.74 -14.46
N GLN A 36 16.17 -12.53 -13.95
CA GLN A 36 16.38 -13.91 -13.46
C GLN A 36 17.57 -14.07 -12.49
N VAL A 37 17.82 -13.06 -11.65
CA VAL A 37 18.95 -13.04 -10.70
C VAL A 37 18.81 -14.12 -9.63
N VAL A 38 17.56 -14.42 -9.22
CA VAL A 38 17.24 -15.42 -8.21
C VAL A 38 16.21 -16.42 -8.76
N ALA A 39 16.57 -17.70 -8.74
CA ALA A 39 15.66 -18.81 -9.08
C ALA A 39 14.72 -19.12 -7.90
N ALA A 40 13.83 -18.18 -7.58
CA ALA A 40 12.81 -18.34 -6.55
C ALA A 40 11.41 -18.16 -7.15
N PRO A 41 10.40 -18.90 -6.66
CA PRO A 41 9.01 -18.66 -7.04
C PRO A 41 8.61 -17.26 -6.56
N MET A 42 8.44 -16.33 -7.50
CA MET A 42 8.08 -14.93 -7.24
C MET A 42 6.57 -14.72 -6.97
N GLY A 43 5.75 -15.75 -7.21
CA GLY A 43 4.30 -15.73 -6.97
C GLY A 43 3.90 -15.36 -5.53
N PRO A 44 4.46 -16.02 -4.49
CA PRO A 44 4.22 -15.65 -3.10
C PRO A 44 4.65 -14.21 -2.77
N LEU A 45 5.75 -13.74 -3.35
CA LEU A 45 6.26 -12.38 -3.11
C LEU A 45 5.30 -11.32 -3.67
N ASN A 46 4.76 -11.56 -4.88
CA ASN A 46 3.71 -10.73 -5.47
C ASN A 46 2.44 -10.74 -4.61
N GLY A 47 2.00 -11.92 -4.14
CA GLY A 47 0.84 -12.04 -3.27
C GLY A 47 0.98 -11.24 -1.97
N VAL A 48 2.15 -11.30 -1.33
CA VAL A 48 2.46 -10.52 -0.12
C VAL A 48 2.51 -9.02 -0.44
N GLY A 49 3.10 -8.62 -1.57
CA GLY A 49 3.14 -7.24 -2.03
C GLY A 49 1.74 -6.65 -2.28
N PHE A 50 0.88 -7.40 -2.95
CA PHE A 50 -0.52 -7.02 -3.16
C PHE A 50 -1.30 -6.94 -1.84
N ALA A 51 -1.14 -7.91 -0.95
CA ALA A 51 -1.80 -7.88 0.36
C ALA A 51 -1.39 -6.64 1.17
N LEU A 52 -0.09 -6.30 1.17
CA LEU A 52 0.44 -5.10 1.81
C LEU A 52 -0.13 -3.80 1.23
N GLN A 53 -0.21 -3.69 -0.10
CA GLN A 53 -0.83 -2.54 -0.76
C GLN A 53 -2.33 -2.44 -0.45
N LEU A 54 -3.06 -3.56 -0.46
CA LEU A 54 -4.49 -3.60 -0.11
C LEU A 54 -4.72 -3.18 1.34
N VAL A 55 -3.90 -3.65 2.28
CA VAL A 55 -3.96 -3.22 3.69
C VAL A 55 -3.67 -1.71 3.80
N GLY A 56 -2.64 -1.23 3.11
CA GLY A 56 -2.31 0.19 3.04
C GLY A 56 -3.48 1.03 2.54
N LEU A 57 -4.08 0.63 1.41
CA LEU A 57 -5.24 1.30 0.80
C LEU A 57 -6.46 1.28 1.73
N SER A 58 -6.74 0.13 2.36
CA SER A 58 -7.85 -0.05 3.30
C SER A 58 -7.75 0.92 4.46
N LEU A 59 -6.54 1.06 5.05
CA LEU A 59 -6.29 1.99 6.14
C LEU A 59 -6.47 3.45 5.70
N ALA A 60 -6.02 3.83 4.49
CA ALA A 60 -6.23 5.18 3.97
C ALA A 60 -7.71 5.50 3.75
N VAL A 61 -8.49 4.53 3.26
CA VAL A 61 -9.96 4.65 3.11
C VAL A 61 -10.66 4.70 4.46
N LEU A 62 -10.20 3.98 5.47
CA LEU A 62 -10.72 4.10 6.83
C LEU A 62 -10.45 5.50 7.41
N VAL A 63 -9.26 6.05 7.19
CA VAL A 63 -8.92 7.42 7.61
C VAL A 63 -9.83 8.44 6.93
N ILE A 64 -10.05 8.36 5.61
CA ILE A 64 -10.90 9.34 4.91
C ILE A 64 -12.39 9.25 5.30
N ARG A 65 -12.85 8.07 5.74
CA ARG A 65 -14.24 7.85 6.17
C ARG A 65 -14.55 8.35 7.58
N LYS A 66 -13.57 8.73 8.40
CA LYS A 66 -13.84 9.33 9.71
C LYS A 66 -14.57 10.68 9.52
N ARG A 67 -15.52 11.00 10.42
CA ARG A 67 -16.36 12.21 10.30
C ARG A 67 -15.64 13.51 10.72
N LYS A 68 -14.68 13.42 11.65
CA LYS A 68 -13.91 14.58 12.14
C LYS A 68 -12.45 14.44 11.68
N LEU A 69 -12.09 15.00 10.52
CA LEU A 69 -10.69 15.15 10.11
C LEU A 69 -10.35 16.60 9.84
N ALA A 70 -9.13 16.97 10.19
CA ALA A 70 -8.51 18.18 9.68
C ALA A 70 -8.43 18.13 8.13
N PRO A 71 -8.67 19.25 7.44
CA PRO A 71 -8.63 19.31 5.97
C PRO A 71 -7.27 18.86 5.39
N GLU A 72 -6.17 19.15 6.09
CA GLU A 72 -4.82 18.71 5.71
C GLU A 72 -4.66 17.18 5.66
N ILE A 73 -5.24 16.47 6.64
CA ILE A 73 -5.15 15.00 6.71
C ILE A 73 -6.01 14.39 5.59
N LYS A 74 -7.15 15.01 5.27
CA LYS A 74 -8.03 14.58 4.18
C LYS A 74 -7.35 14.71 2.81
N GLU A 75 -6.66 15.82 2.56
CA GLU A 75 -5.83 16.04 1.36
C GLU A 75 -4.73 14.97 1.22
N LYS A 76 -3.97 14.72 2.29
CA LYS A 76 -2.92 13.70 2.29
C LYS A 76 -3.47 12.30 2.06
N ALA A 77 -4.59 11.95 2.70
CA ALA A 77 -5.25 10.65 2.52
C ALA A 77 -5.70 10.44 1.07
N LYS A 78 -6.29 11.46 0.41
CA LYS A 78 -6.66 11.38 -1.01
C LYS A 78 -5.45 11.11 -1.91
N LYS A 79 -4.36 11.87 -1.72
CA LYS A 79 -3.13 11.69 -2.50
C LYS A 79 -2.54 10.30 -2.31
N MET A 80 -2.52 9.79 -1.08
CA MET A 80 -2.05 8.43 -0.78
C MET A 80 -2.92 7.36 -1.42
N ILE A 81 -4.25 7.49 -1.34
CA ILE A 81 -5.19 6.56 -2.01
C ILE A 81 -4.93 6.55 -3.52
N LEU A 82 -4.70 7.71 -4.13
CA LEU A 82 -4.42 7.82 -5.55
C LEU A 82 -3.12 7.09 -5.91
N VAL A 83 -2.02 7.38 -5.21
CA VAL A 83 -0.72 6.74 -5.47
C VAL A 83 -0.79 5.23 -5.26
N LEU A 84 -1.42 4.77 -4.17
CA LEU A 84 -1.56 3.34 -3.88
C LEU A 84 -2.49 2.64 -4.85
N GLY A 85 -3.59 3.28 -5.24
CA GLY A 85 -4.53 2.75 -6.22
C GLY A 85 -3.91 2.62 -7.61
N VAL A 86 -3.22 3.66 -8.08
CA VAL A 86 -2.52 3.62 -9.38
C VAL A 86 -1.40 2.59 -9.36
N GLY A 87 -0.60 2.53 -8.29
CA GLY A 87 0.46 1.54 -8.15
C GLY A 87 -0.07 0.11 -8.13
N LEU A 88 -1.15 -0.14 -7.39
CA LEU A 88 -1.78 -1.46 -7.34
C LEU A 88 -2.34 -1.88 -8.71
N LEU A 89 -3.02 -0.98 -9.42
CA LEU A 89 -3.48 -1.24 -10.79
C LEU A 89 -2.33 -1.53 -11.74
N PHE A 90 -1.23 -0.77 -11.66
CA PHE A 90 -0.05 -1.02 -12.48
C PHE A 90 0.49 -2.43 -12.29
N PHE A 91 0.68 -2.87 -11.03
CA PHE A 91 1.20 -4.20 -10.76
C PHE A 91 0.22 -5.32 -11.12
N ILE A 92 -1.09 -5.13 -10.94
CA ILE A 92 -2.11 -6.11 -11.38
C ILE A 92 -2.10 -6.29 -12.91
N LEU A 93 -1.86 -5.20 -13.66
CA LEU A 93 -1.86 -5.26 -15.12
C LEU A 93 -0.53 -5.74 -15.72
N THR A 94 0.55 -5.71 -14.94
CA THR A 94 1.92 -5.99 -15.43
C THR A 94 2.46 -7.35 -15.01
N LEU A 95 2.11 -7.85 -13.82
CA LEU A 95 2.52 -9.16 -13.29
C LEU A 95 1.52 -10.25 -13.65
#